data_AF-A0AAD9Z961-F1
#
_entry.id   AF-A0AAD9Z961-F1
#
_cell.length_a   1.000
_cell.length_b   1.000
_cell.length_c   1.000
_cell.angle_alpha   90.00
_cell.angle_beta   90.00
_cell.angle_gamma   90.00
#
_symmetry.space_group_name_H-M   'P 1'
#
loop_
_entity.id
_entity.type
_entity.pdbx_description
1 polymer ?
#
loop_
_entity_poly.entity_id
_entity_poly.type
_entity_poly.pdbx_seq_one_letter_code
_entity_poly.pdbx_strand_id
1 'polypeptide(L)'
;MSQENHTDFLCSFLIGGASGVLLIGKLFSLFNAKYLYIGSTILFMAGSALCGGAPSQDAFIVGRVIAGFGGNGMYMGVLTLLSVNTNDKERPVYLGLT
;
A
#
# COMPACT_ATOMS: atom_id res chain seq x y z
N MET A 1 -2.13 -25.80 17.79
CA MET A 1 -1.80 -25.75 16.35
C MET A 1 -2.92 -25.14 15.48
N SER A 2 -4.18 -25.04 15.95
CA SER A 2 -5.29 -24.46 15.16
C SER A 2 -5.48 -22.94 15.27
N GLN A 3 -4.74 -22.25 16.15
CA GLN A 3 -4.86 -20.79 16.37
C GLN A 3 -3.83 -19.94 15.58
N GLU A 4 -2.76 -20.57 15.07
CA GLU A 4 -1.67 -19.89 14.32
C GLU A 4 -2.17 -19.40 12.94
N ASN A 5 -2.87 -20.27 12.20
CA ASN A 5 -3.38 -19.96 10.86
C ASN A 5 -4.34 -18.76 10.79
N HIS A 6 -5.03 -18.39 11.88
CA HIS A 6 -5.94 -17.22 11.87
C HIS A 6 -5.20 -15.89 12.03
N THR A 7 -4.11 -15.87 12.80
CA THR A 7 -3.25 -14.69 12.96
C THR A 7 -2.38 -14.45 11.72
N ASP A 8 -1.96 -15.50 11.02
CA ASP A 8 -1.10 -15.40 9.84
C ASP A 8 -1.75 -14.59 8.70
N PHE A 9 -3.09 -14.66 8.56
CA PHE A 9 -3.83 -13.83 7.59
C PHE A 9 -3.69 -12.33 7.86
N LEU A 10 -3.76 -11.90 9.12
CA LEU A 10 -3.61 -10.48 9.49
C LEU A 10 -2.13 -10.04 9.41
N CYS A 11 -1.22 -10.90 9.84
CA CYS A 11 0.22 -10.66 9.77
C CYS A 11 0.70 -10.48 8.34
N SER A 12 0.14 -11.22 7.38
CA SER A 12 0.49 -11.09 5.96
C SER A 12 0.23 -9.69 5.39
N PHE A 13 -0.87 -9.03 5.82
CA PHE A 13 -1.16 -7.65 5.44
C PHE A 13 -0.14 -6.67 6.03
N LEU A 14 0.24 -6.85 7.30
CA LEU A 14 1.21 -6.00 7.98
C LEU A 14 2.62 -6.16 7.39
N ILE A 15 3.04 -7.38 7.08
CA ILE A 15 4.33 -7.69 6.44
C ILE A 15 4.38 -7.14 5.01
N GLY A 16 3.28 -7.26 4.25
CA GLY A 16 3.15 -6.65 2.93
C GLY A 16 3.20 -5.12 2.98
N GLY A 17 2.55 -4.50 3.96
CA GLY A 17 2.61 -3.06 4.19
C GLY A 17 4.02 -2.58 4.59
N ALA A 18 4.70 -3.30 5.49
CA ALA A 18 6.04 -2.96 5.98
C ALA A 18 7.11 -3.08 4.88
N SER A 19 7.04 -4.14 4.06
CA SER A 19 7.90 -4.29 2.87
C SER A 19 7.58 -3.22 1.80
N GLY A 20 6.30 -2.86 1.67
CA GLY A 20 5.81 -1.75 0.86
C GLY A 20 6.48 -0.43 1.18
N VAL A 21 6.56 -0.08 2.47
CA VAL A 21 7.11 1.21 2.89
C VAL A 21 8.58 1.38 2.49
N LEU A 22 9.37 0.30 2.52
CA LEU A 22 10.79 0.33 2.15
C LEU A 22 11.01 0.45 0.65
N LEU A 23 10.23 -0.28 -0.16
CA LEU A 23 10.35 -0.19 -1.62
C LEU A 23 9.85 1.16 -2.13
N ILE A 24 8.76 1.65 -1.54
CA ILE A 24 8.11 2.90 -1.92
C ILE A 24 8.90 4.11 -1.45
N GLY A 25 9.57 4.03 -0.30
CA GLY A 25 10.55 5.04 0.11
C GLY A 25 11.72 5.17 -0.88
N LYS A 26 12.18 4.07 -1.48
CA LYS A 26 13.21 4.09 -2.53
C LYS A 26 12.67 4.59 -3.87
N LEU A 27 11.45 4.22 -4.24
CA LEU A 27 10.82 4.69 -5.47
C LEU A 27 10.47 6.19 -5.41
N PHE A 28 10.08 6.70 -4.23
CA PHE A 28 9.83 8.13 -4.03
C PHE A 28 11.05 9.00 -4.25
N SER A 29 12.24 8.46 -3.95
CA SER A 29 13.50 9.17 -4.19
C SER A 29 13.88 9.21 -5.67
N LEU A 30 13.29 8.36 -6.52
CA LEU A 30 13.70 8.18 -7.93
C LEU A 30 12.62 8.59 -8.93
N PHE A 31 11.34 8.62 -8.56
CA PHE A 31 10.22 8.78 -9.48
C PHE A 31 9.23 9.87 -9.07
N ASN A 32 8.63 10.52 -10.07
CA ASN A 32 7.60 11.53 -9.91
C ASN A 32 6.36 10.94 -9.21
N ALA A 33 5.87 11.57 -8.13
CA ALA A 33 4.78 11.09 -7.27
C ALA A 33 3.52 10.64 -8.04
N LYS A 34 3.23 11.30 -9.18
CA LYS A 34 2.10 10.97 -10.06
C LYS A 34 2.16 9.55 -10.63
N TYR A 35 3.33 9.10 -11.08
CA TYR A 35 3.49 7.74 -11.64
C TYR A 35 3.43 6.68 -10.55
N LEU A 36 3.92 7.00 -9.36
CA LEU A 36 3.90 6.09 -8.22
C LEU A 36 2.48 5.85 -7.70
N TYR A 37 1.66 6.91 -7.67
CA TYR A 37 0.24 6.80 -7.33
C TYR A 37 -0.50 5.88 -8.30
N ILE A 38 -0.34 6.11 -9.62
CA ILE A 38 -0.96 5.28 -10.66
C ILE A 38 -0.49 3.82 -10.56
N GLY A 39 0.81 3.59 -10.38
CA GLY A 39 1.36 2.24 -10.21
C GLY A 39 0.81 1.52 -8.98
N SER A 40 0.69 2.24 -7.85
CA SER A 40 0.15 1.69 -6.60
C SER A 40 -1.35 1.37 -6.69
N THR A 41 -2.13 2.20 -7.39
CA THR A 41 -3.55 1.95 -7.66
C THR A 41 -3.75 0.70 -8.52
N ILE A 42 -2.93 0.51 -9.56
CA ILE A 42 -2.97 -0.71 -10.39
C ILE A 42 -2.60 -1.94 -9.56
N LEU A 43 -1.55 -1.85 -8.73
CA LEU A 43 -1.13 -2.94 -7.86
C LEU A 43 -2.24 -3.31 -6.85
N PHE A 44 -2.92 -2.32 -6.29
CA PHE A 44 -4.02 -2.52 -5.36
C PHE A 44 -5.25 -3.17 -6.02
N MET A 45 -5.59 -2.74 -7.24
CA MET A 45 -6.65 -3.38 -8.04
C MET A 45 -6.29 -4.85 -8.33
N ALA A 46 -5.06 -5.11 -8.78
CA ALA A 46 -4.59 -6.46 -9.06
C ALA A 46 -4.61 -7.34 -7.80
N GLY A 47 -4.13 -6.83 -6.66
CA GLY A 47 -4.18 -7.54 -5.37
C GLY A 47 -5.60 -7.84 -4.92
N SER A 48 -6.54 -6.91 -5.11
CA SER A 48 -7.96 -7.10 -4.76
C SER A 48 -8.65 -8.11 -5.67
N ALA A 49 -8.35 -8.08 -6.97
CA ALA A 49 -8.84 -9.06 -7.94
C ALA A 49 -8.32 -10.47 -7.63
N LEU A 50 -7.04 -10.59 -7.27
CA LEU A 50 -6.43 -11.85 -6.81
C LEU A 50 -7.09 -12.38 -5.54
N CYS A 51 -7.43 -11.50 -4.58
CA CYS A 51 -8.17 -11.92 -3.38
C CYS A 51 -9.59 -12.43 -3.68
N GLY A 52 -10.26 -11.87 -4.70
CA GLY A 52 -11.62 -12.27 -5.07
C GLY A 52 -11.70 -13.57 -5.88
N GLY A 53 -10.63 -13.91 -6.61
CA GLY A 53 -10.55 -15.13 -7.42
C GLY A 53 -9.81 -16.30 -6.77
N ALA A 54 -9.34 -16.17 -5.53
CA ALA A 54 -8.46 -17.14 -4.90
C ALA A 54 -9.20 -18.45 -4.53
N PRO A 55 -8.80 -19.62 -5.10
CA PRO A 55 -9.35 -20.92 -4.73
C PRO A 55 -8.64 -21.57 -3.52
N SER A 56 -7.53 -20.97 -3.05
CA SER A 56 -6.70 -21.48 -1.95
C SER A 56 -6.34 -20.39 -0.94
N GLN A 57 -6.10 -20.80 0.31
CA GLN A 57 -5.73 -19.91 1.41
C GLN A 57 -4.41 -19.17 1.13
N ASP A 58 -3.43 -19.86 0.54
CA ASP A 58 -2.14 -19.26 0.17
C ASP A 58 -2.30 -18.16 -0.89
N ALA A 59 -3.16 -18.37 -1.90
CA ALA A 59 -3.42 -17.37 -2.94
C ALA A 59 -4.10 -16.11 -2.37
N PHE A 60 -4.98 -16.27 -1.38
CA PHE A 60 -5.59 -15.15 -0.67
C PHE A 60 -4.56 -14.37 0.18
N ILE A 61 -3.64 -15.08 0.84
CA ILE A 61 -2.55 -14.47 1.64
C ILE A 61 -1.64 -13.63 0.73
N VAL A 62 -1.22 -14.17 -0.42
CA VAL A 62 -0.38 -13.44 -1.38
C VAL A 62 -1.12 -12.21 -1.92
N GLY A 63 -2.41 -12.33 -2.26
CA GLY A 63 -3.23 -11.20 -2.67
C GLY A 63 -3.29 -10.09 -1.62
N ARG A 64 -3.38 -10.45 -0.34
CA ARG A 64 -3.38 -9.51 0.80
C ARG A 64 -2.03 -8.83 1.02
N VAL A 65 -0.93 -9.53 0.84
CA VAL A 65 0.43 -8.95 0.90
C VAL A 65 0.59 -7.87 -0.19
N ILE A 66 0.16 -8.17 -1.41
CA ILE A 66 0.23 -7.25 -2.56
C ILE A 66 -0.72 -6.05 -2.36
N ALA A 67 -1.94 -6.28 -1.87
CA ALA A 67 -2.87 -5.21 -1.56
C ALA A 67 -2.37 -4.29 -0.44
N GLY A 68 -1.74 -4.85 0.60
CA GLY A 68 -1.12 -4.07 1.68
C GLY A 68 0.06 -3.23 1.20
N PHE A 69 0.87 -3.78 0.28
CA PHE A 69 1.94 -3.06 -0.38
C PHE A 69 1.44 -1.87 -1.21
N GLY A 70 0.38 -2.09 -2.02
CA GLY A 70 -0.23 -1.04 -2.85
C GLY A 70 -0.94 0.04 -2.02
N GLY A 71 -1.55 -0.32 -0.89
CA GLY A 71 -2.22 0.60 0.02
C GLY A 71 -1.27 1.61 0.67
N ASN A 72 -0.16 1.13 1.24
CA ASN A 72 0.88 2.00 1.79
C ASN A 72 1.49 2.93 0.72
N GLY A 73 1.56 2.44 -0.52
CA GLY A 73 2.00 3.19 -1.68
C GLY A 73 1.10 4.32 -2.09
N MET A 74 -0.21 4.08 -2.12
CA MET A 74 -1.18 5.13 -2.38
C MET A 74 -1.16 6.19 -1.28
N TYR A 75 -1.01 5.78 -0.01
CA TYR A 75 -0.93 6.71 1.12
C TYR A 75 0.27 7.64 0.97
N MET A 76 1.50 7.11 0.90
CA MET A 76 2.70 7.93 0.69
C MET A 76 2.63 8.72 -0.63
N GLY A 77 2.10 8.10 -1.68
CA GLY A 77 1.70 8.68 -2.98
C GLY A 77 1.01 10.03 -2.84
N VAL A 78 -0.12 10.01 -2.12
CA VAL A 78 -0.96 11.17 -1.85
C VAL A 78 -0.22 12.19 -1.01
N LEU A 79 0.45 11.79 0.08
CA LEU A 79 1.16 12.73 0.96
C LEU A 79 2.21 13.54 0.19
N THR A 80 2.96 12.92 -0.73
CA THR A 80 3.94 13.62 -1.54
C THR A 80 3.30 14.46 -2.64
N LEU A 81 2.22 13.99 -3.28
CA LEU A 81 1.51 14.79 -4.28
C LEU A 81 0.91 16.08 -3.66
N LEU A 82 0.32 15.94 -2.46
CA LEU A 82 -0.20 17.04 -1.64
C LEU A 82 0.93 18.00 -1.26
N SER A 83 2.06 17.45 -0.83
CA SER A 83 3.29 18.17 -0.52
C SER A 83 3.85 19.01 -1.68
N VAL A 84 3.67 18.55 -2.92
CA VAL A 84 4.16 19.26 -4.11
C VAL A 84 3.13 20.29 -4.61
N ASN A 85 1.83 20.07 -4.34
CA ASN A 85 0.77 20.98 -4.79
C ASN A 85 0.36 22.03 -3.74
N THR A 86 0.60 21.78 -2.45
CA THR A 86 0.20 22.68 -1.35
C THR A 86 1.41 23.43 -0.78
N ASN A 87 1.19 24.69 -0.42
CA ASN A 87 2.20 25.56 0.19
C ASN A 87 2.51 25.12 1.64
N ASP A 88 3.76 25.24 2.11
CA ASP A 88 4.24 24.69 3.40
C ASP A 88 3.39 25.05 4.64
N LYS A 89 2.61 26.14 4.58
CA LYS A 89 1.73 26.57 5.67
C LYS A 89 0.43 25.78 5.79
N GLU A 90 -0.10 25.20 4.71
CA GLU A 90 -1.34 24.41 4.72
C GLU A 90 -1.09 22.90 4.75
N ARG A 91 0.15 22.51 4.44
CA ARG A 91 0.66 21.13 4.45
C ARG A 91 0.26 20.33 5.69
N PRO A 92 0.43 20.82 6.94
CA PRO A 92 0.01 20.07 8.13
C PRO A 92 -1.51 19.98 8.31
N VAL A 93 -2.29 20.94 7.80
CA VAL A 93 -3.77 20.92 7.87
C VAL A 93 -4.33 19.85 6.95
N TYR A 94 -3.81 19.76 5.73
CA TYR A 94 -4.21 18.73 4.78
C TYR A 94 -3.72 17.33 5.17
N LEU A 95 -2.51 17.22 5.76
CA LEU A 95 -2.01 15.97 6.32
C LEU A 95 -2.83 15.50 7.53
N GLY A 96 -3.34 16.42 8.36
CA GLY A 96 -4.18 16.08 9.51
C GLY A 96 -5.64 15.75 9.18
N LEU A 97 -6.09 16.04 7.96
CA LEU A 97 -7.42 15.69 7.45
C LEU A 97 -7.48 14.31 6.78
N THR A 98 -6.31 13.71 6.49
CA THR A 98 -6.19 12.38 5.86
C THR A 98 -5.99 11.32 6.92
#